data_AF-A0A511BMI2-F1
#
_entry.id   AF-A0A511BMI2-F1
#
_cell.length_a   1.000
_cell.length_b   1.000
_cell.length_c   1.000
_cell.angle_alpha   90.00
_cell.angle_beta   90.00
_cell.angle_gamma   90.00
#
_symmetry.space_group_name_H-M   'P 1'
#
loop_
_entity.id
_entity.type
_entity.pdbx_description
1 polymer ?
#
loop_
_entity_poly.entity_id
_entity_poly.type
_entity_poly.pdbx_seq_one_letter_code
_entity_poly.pdbx_strand_id
1 'polypeptide(L)'
;MKVFDVGQEVLQAQGEVMQRAAMRIGRRVAYFVIAAIFGFFALISFHAVLWAFAYSVLHFSAFAAASSVLGLDILFIIIFGLLGTRNVADPVEFEARLRRDRKVIEFKQTLAVSTLVGILLGPLGRFTGRQAMGGLRNIFTRK
;
A
#
# COMPACT_ATOMS: atom_id res chain seq x y z
N MET A 1 -28.66 -24.56 9.46
CA MET A 1 -28.04 -24.02 8.23
C MET A 1 -26.82 -24.87 7.92
N LYS A 2 -26.63 -25.30 6.66
CA LYS A 2 -25.46 -26.12 6.33
C LYS A 2 -24.24 -25.20 6.39
N VAL A 3 -23.11 -25.70 6.90
CA VAL A 3 -21.86 -24.94 7.07
C VAL A 3 -21.42 -24.23 5.77
N PHE A 4 -21.79 -24.80 4.62
CA PHE A 4 -21.57 -24.25 3.29
C PHE A 4 -22.34 -22.94 3.03
N ASP A 5 -23.59 -22.85 3.49
CA ASP A 5 -24.45 -21.67 3.28
C ASP A 5 -23.90 -20.47 4.06
N VAL A 6 -23.48 -20.70 5.31
CA VAL A 6 -22.87 -19.68 6.17
C VAL A 6 -21.55 -19.18 5.59
N GLY A 7 -20.73 -20.08 5.03
CA GLY A 7 -19.47 -19.71 4.36
C GLY A 7 -19.69 -18.84 3.11
N GLN A 8 -20.72 -19.16 2.32
CA GLN A 8 -21.08 -18.39 1.13
C GLN A 8 -21.58 -16.99 1.49
N GLU A 9 -22.44 -16.86 2.50
CA GLU A 9 -22.94 -15.57 2.98
C GLU A 9 -21.80 -14.68 3.51
N VAL A 10 -20.84 -15.25 4.26
CA VAL A 10 -19.67 -14.51 4.76
C VAL A 10 -18.79 -14.00 3.61
N LEU A 11 -18.55 -14.82 2.58
CA LEU A 11 -17.76 -14.41 1.41
C LEU A 11 -18.46 -13.32 0.60
N GLN A 12 -19.77 -13.41 0.43
CA GLN A 12 -20.57 -12.37 -0.25
C GLN A 12 -20.51 -11.05 0.52
N ALA A 13 -20.72 -11.08 1.84
CA ALA A 13 -20.63 -9.89 2.70
C ALA A 13 -19.23 -9.26 2.66
N GLN A 14 -18.16 -10.05 2.67
CA GLN A 14 -16.80 -9.53 2.50
C GLN A 14 -16.59 -8.88 1.13
N GLY A 15 -17.13 -9.48 0.06
CA GLY A 15 -17.09 -8.93 -1.29
C GLY A 15 -17.76 -7.55 -1.37
N GLU A 16 -18.95 -7.41 -0.79
CA GLU A 16 -19.67 -6.13 -0.75
C GLU A 16 -18.91 -5.05 0.04
N VAL A 17 -18.36 -5.41 1.20
CA VAL A 17 -17.56 -4.48 2.01
C VAL A 17 -16.34 -4.02 1.22
N MET A 18 -15.63 -4.94 0.55
CA MET A 18 -14.46 -4.62 -0.27
C MET A 18 -14.82 -3.73 -1.46
N GLN A 19 -15.94 -4.00 -2.14
CA GLN A 19 -16.43 -3.18 -3.24
C GLN A 19 -16.76 -1.75 -2.79
N ARG A 20 -17.46 -1.59 -1.66
CA ARG A 20 -17.79 -0.26 -1.11
C ARG A 20 -16.53 0.49 -0.66
N ALA A 21 -15.55 -0.20 -0.09
CA ALA A 21 -14.26 0.40 0.26
C ALA A 21 -13.50 0.87 -0.99
N ALA A 22 -13.42 0.02 -2.03
CA ALA A 22 -12.80 0.34 -3.31
C ALA A 22 -13.46 1.56 -3.96
N MET A 23 -14.79 1.63 -3.98
CA MET A 23 -15.53 2.79 -4.51
C MET A 23 -15.23 4.09 -3.76
N ARG A 24 -15.08 4.03 -2.43
CA ARG A 24 -14.72 5.21 -1.62
C ARG A 24 -13.32 5.70 -1.94
N ILE A 25 -12.37 4.77 -2.04
CA ILE A 25 -10.98 5.09 -2.40
C ILE A 25 -10.93 5.65 -3.82
N GLY A 26 -11.58 5.01 -4.78
CA GLY A 26 -11.63 5.46 -6.17
C GLY A 26 -12.19 6.88 -6.31
N ARG A 27 -13.29 7.17 -5.61
CA ARG A 27 -13.87 8.52 -5.60
C ARG A 27 -12.93 9.56 -4.98
N ARG A 28 -12.29 9.22 -3.86
CA ARG A 28 -11.32 10.11 -3.19
C ARG A 28 -10.12 10.41 -4.10
N VAL A 29 -9.61 9.39 -4.79
CA VAL A 29 -8.53 9.55 -5.77
C VAL A 29 -8.98 10.44 -6.92
N ALA A 30 -10.17 10.23 -7.48
CA ALA A 30 -10.70 11.08 -8.55
C ALA A 30 -10.79 12.56 -8.12
N TYR A 31 -11.31 12.84 -6.93
CA TYR A 31 -11.33 14.21 -6.41
C TYR A 31 -9.94 14.80 -6.18
N PHE A 32 -8.98 14.02 -5.68
CA PHE A 32 -7.59 14.49 -5.54
C PHE A 32 -6.92 14.78 -6.87
N VAL A 33 -7.19 13.98 -7.91
CA VAL A 33 -6.67 14.23 -9.26
C VAL A 33 -7.22 15.55 -9.79
N ILE A 34 -8.53 15.78 -9.68
CA ILE A 34 -9.15 17.05 -10.10
C ILE A 34 -8.57 18.22 -9.30
N ALA A 35 -8.47 18.08 -7.98
CA ALA A 35 -7.89 19.10 -7.11
C ALA A 35 -6.43 19.40 -7.46
N ALA A 36 -5.63 18.40 -7.83
CA ALA A 36 -4.24 18.59 -8.25
C ALA A 36 -4.14 19.39 -9.56
N ILE A 37 -5.00 19.08 -10.54
CA ILE A 37 -5.05 19.80 -11.83
C ILE A 37 -5.45 21.27 -11.61
N PHE A 38 -6.56 21.51 -10.91
CA PHE A 38 -6.99 22.88 -10.63
C PHE A 38 -6.02 23.63 -9.72
N GLY A 39 -5.41 22.96 -8.75
CA GLY A 39 -4.38 23.53 -7.88
C GLY A 39 -3.15 23.95 -8.67
N PHE A 40 -2.72 23.15 -9.66
CA PHE A 40 -1.61 23.51 -10.54
C PHE A 40 -1.91 24.76 -11.37
N PHE A 41 -3.09 24.84 -12.00
CA PHE A 41 -3.49 26.04 -12.72
C PHE A 41 -3.61 27.25 -11.81
N ALA A 42 -4.20 27.08 -10.61
CA ALA A 42 -4.31 28.15 -9.62
C ALA A 42 -2.92 28.68 -9.20
N LEU A 43 -1.91 27.82 -9.08
CA LEU A 43 -0.55 28.22 -8.73
C LEU A 43 0.09 29.06 -9.85
N ILE A 44 -0.09 28.67 -11.12
CA ILE A 44 0.37 29.46 -12.28
C ILE A 44 -0.33 30.83 -12.31
N SER A 45 -1.66 30.83 -12.15
CA SER A 45 -2.43 32.08 -12.14
C SER A 45 -2.05 32.97 -10.98
N PHE A 46 -1.81 32.40 -9.79
CA PHE A 46 -1.35 33.14 -8.62
C PHE A 46 0.01 33.79 -8.86
N HIS A 47 0.96 33.07 -9.47
CA HIS A 47 2.26 33.63 -9.85
C HIS A 47 2.10 34.83 -10.81
N ALA A 48 1.23 34.72 -11.82
CA ALA A 48 0.94 35.83 -12.73
C ALA A 48 0.28 37.03 -12.02
N VAL A 49 -0.63 36.78 -11.07
CA VAL A 49 -1.27 37.81 -10.25
C VAL A 49 -0.25 38.52 -9.36
N LEU A 50 0.70 37.80 -8.75
CA LEU A 50 1.77 38.39 -7.96
C LEU A 50 2.64 39.32 -8.81
N TRP A 51 2.99 38.89 -10.02
CA TRP A 51 3.75 39.74 -10.95
C TRP A 51 2.96 40.99 -11.33
N ALA A 52 1.67 40.85 -11.69
CA ALA A 52 0.80 41.96 -12.03
C ALA A 52 0.60 42.93 -10.86
N PHE A 53 0.53 42.41 -9.63
CA PHE A 53 0.44 43.21 -8.41
C PHE A 53 1.73 44.01 -8.17
N ALA A 54 2.89 43.37 -8.27
CA ALA A 54 4.18 44.06 -8.13
C ALA A 54 4.36 45.16 -9.19
N TYR A 55 3.94 44.88 -10.43
CA TYR A 55 4.00 45.84 -11.52
C TYR A 55 3.01 47.00 -11.34
N SER A 56 1.74 46.68 -11.09
CA SER A 56 0.65 47.67 -11.15
C SER A 56 0.42 48.43 -9.86
N VAL A 57 0.63 47.78 -8.71
CA VAL A 57 0.32 48.34 -7.38
C VAL A 57 1.58 48.83 -6.68
N LEU A 58 2.68 48.08 -6.76
CA LEU A 58 3.97 48.50 -6.17
C LEU A 58 4.78 49.38 -7.13
N HIS A 59 4.29 49.61 -8.35
CA HIS A 59 4.91 50.41 -9.39
C HIS A 59 6.35 49.98 -9.73
N PHE A 60 6.63 48.67 -9.60
CA PHE A 60 7.93 48.14 -10.02
C PHE A 60 8.04 48.16 -11.54
N SER A 61 9.27 48.34 -12.05
CA SER A 61 9.54 48.10 -13.46
C SER A 61 9.27 46.63 -13.80
N ALA A 62 8.99 46.33 -15.08
CA ALA A 62 8.68 44.96 -15.50
C ALA A 62 9.77 43.95 -15.08
N PHE A 63 11.04 44.35 -15.15
CA PHE A 63 12.17 43.54 -14.70
C PHE A 63 12.17 43.36 -13.17
N ALA A 64 12.02 44.45 -12.40
CA ALA A 64 12.00 44.36 -10.94
C ALA A 64 10.82 43.53 -10.41
N ALA A 65 9.64 43.65 -11.04
CA ALA A 65 8.48 42.82 -10.74
C ALA A 65 8.80 41.33 -10.99
N ALA A 66 9.33 40.98 -12.17
CA ALA A 66 9.70 39.61 -12.50
C ALA A 66 10.76 39.03 -11.56
N SER A 67 11.83 39.79 -11.26
CA SER A 67 12.87 39.38 -10.31
C SER A 67 12.34 39.18 -8.90
N SER A 68 11.37 39.99 -8.45
CA SER A 68 10.79 39.87 -7.11
C SER A 68 9.98 38.58 -6.93
N VAL A 69 9.15 38.22 -7.93
CA VAL A 69 8.36 36.98 -7.89
C VAL A 69 9.27 35.77 -8.03
N LEU A 70 10.28 35.82 -8.90
CA LEU A 70 11.29 34.77 -9.02
C LEU A 70 12.07 34.56 -7.71
N GLY A 71 12.43 35.65 -7.02
CA GLY A 71 13.08 35.58 -5.72
C GLY A 71 12.22 34.89 -4.66
N LEU A 72 10.92 35.18 -4.64
CA LEU A 72 9.95 34.54 -3.76
C LEU A 72 9.81 33.04 -4.09
N ASP A 73 9.78 32.67 -5.36
CA ASP A 73 9.74 31.25 -5.78
C ASP A 73 11.00 30.50 -5.32
N ILE A 74 12.18 31.08 -5.51
CA ILE A 74 13.45 30.49 -5.07
C ILE A 74 13.45 30.30 -3.55
N LEU A 75 12.95 31.27 -2.79
CA LEU A 75 12.81 31.15 -1.34
C LEU A 75 11.92 29.96 -0.96
N PHE A 76 10.77 29.80 -1.61
CA PHE A 76 9.89 28.65 -1.37
C PHE A 76 10.54 27.32 -1.79
N ILE A 77 11.25 27.27 -2.92
CA ILE A 77 12.01 26.09 -3.34
C ILE A 77 13.02 25.69 -2.28
N ILE A 78 13.75 26.64 -1.71
CA ILE A 78 14.73 26.37 -0.65
C ILE A 78 14.04 25.85 0.62
N ILE A 79 13.00 26.54 1.09
CA ILE A 79 12.27 26.16 2.31
C ILE A 79 11.67 24.76 2.16
N PHE A 80 10.90 24.51 1.10
CA PHE A 80 10.24 23.23 0.88
C PHE A 80 11.23 22.12 0.49
N GLY A 81 12.32 22.43 -0.19
CA GLY A 81 13.40 21.48 -0.45
C GLY A 81 14.08 21.01 0.84
N LEU A 82 14.36 21.94 1.77
CA LEU A 82 14.90 21.60 3.09
C LEU A 82 13.89 20.84 3.95
N LEU A 83 12.61 21.20 3.90
CA LEU A 83 11.57 20.46 4.62
C LEU A 83 11.35 19.06 4.04
N GLY A 84 11.40 18.90 2.71
CA GLY A 84 11.21 17.62 2.03
C GLY A 84 12.37 16.64 2.23
N THR A 85 13.58 17.14 2.46
CA THR A 85 14.76 16.30 2.76
C THR A 85 14.80 15.84 4.22
N ARG A 86 13.92 16.34 5.09
CA ARG A 86 13.78 15.84 6.45
C ARG A 86 13.14 14.45 6.42
N ASN A 87 13.98 13.42 6.43
CA ASN A 87 13.60 12.04 6.72
C ASN A 87 13.22 11.91 8.20
N VAL A 88 12.02 12.35 8.56
CA VAL A 88 11.40 11.93 9.81
C VAL A 88 10.95 10.50 9.58
N ALA A 89 11.59 9.54 10.25
CA ALA A 89 11.18 8.14 10.22
C ALA A 89 9.74 8.06 10.72
N ASP A 90 8.80 7.81 9.80
CA ASP A 90 7.39 7.69 10.16
C ASP A 90 7.21 6.40 10.97
N PRO A 91 6.83 6.49 12.27
CA PRO A 91 6.59 5.30 13.08
C PRO A 91 5.54 4.38 12.42
N VAL A 92 4.61 4.95 11.65
CA VAL A 92 3.60 4.18 10.91
C VAL A 92 4.23 3.37 9.78
N GLU A 93 5.22 3.92 9.07
CA GLU A 93 5.91 3.19 8.01
C GLU A 93 6.72 2.02 8.58
N PHE A 94 7.41 2.25 9.70
CA PHE A 94 8.16 1.20 10.39
C PHE A 94 7.23 0.09 10.90
N GLU A 95 6.13 0.46 11.57
CA GLU A 95 5.13 -0.51 12.03
C GLU A 95 4.48 -1.27 10.88
N ALA A 96 4.19 -0.61 9.75
CA ALA A 96 3.63 -1.24 8.57
C ALA A 96 4.61 -2.26 7.96
N ARG A 97 5.89 -1.91 7.84
CA ARG A 97 6.95 -2.82 7.39
C ARG A 97 7.08 -4.02 8.33
N LEU A 98 7.13 -3.78 9.64
CA LEU A 98 7.23 -4.83 10.66
C LEU A 98 6.01 -5.76 10.64
N ARG A 99 4.79 -5.22 10.52
CA ARG A 99 3.54 -6.00 10.46
C ARG A 99 3.49 -6.85 9.19
N ARG A 100 3.86 -6.29 8.04
CA ARG A 100 3.96 -7.02 6.77
C ARG A 100 4.92 -8.20 6.91
N ASP A 101 6.13 -7.96 7.41
CA ASP A 101 7.17 -8.98 7.49
C ASP A 101 6.75 -10.12 8.45
N ARG A 102 6.16 -9.78 9.60
CA ARG A 102 5.56 -10.76 10.53
C ARG A 102 4.46 -11.60 9.85
N LYS A 103 3.55 -10.96 9.12
CA LYS A 103 2.45 -11.66 8.44
C LYS A 103 2.93 -12.56 7.29
N VAL A 104 3.98 -12.16 6.58
CA VAL A 104 4.61 -13.01 5.56
C VAL A 104 5.24 -14.26 6.18
N ILE A 105 5.91 -14.11 7.33
CA ILE A 105 6.48 -15.24 8.06
C ILE A 105 5.37 -16.18 8.56
N GLU A 106 4.33 -15.63 9.19
CA GLU A 106 3.18 -16.38 9.68
C GLU A 106 2.50 -17.15 8.55
N PHE A 107 2.28 -16.52 7.39
CA PHE A 107 1.70 -17.16 6.21
C PHE A 107 2.54 -18.34 5.70
N LYS A 108 3.87 -18.17 5.63
CA LYS A 108 4.79 -19.27 5.25
C LYS A 108 4.71 -20.42 6.24
N GLN A 109 4.61 -20.13 7.54
CA GLN A 109 4.45 -21.15 8.57
C GLN A 109 3.12 -21.88 8.47
N THR A 110 2.00 -21.16 8.27
CA THR A 110 0.68 -21.78 8.07
C THR A 110 0.63 -22.65 6.83
N LEU A 111 1.25 -22.22 5.72
CA LEU A 111 1.39 -23.05 4.52
C LEU A 111 2.23 -24.30 4.79
N ALA A 112 3.36 -24.18 5.46
CA ALA A 112 4.22 -25.32 5.80
C ALA A 112 3.49 -26.34 6.67
N VAL A 113 2.79 -25.90 7.71
CA VAL A 113 1.98 -26.76 8.59
C VAL A 113 0.82 -27.39 7.82
N SER A 114 0.09 -26.62 7.02
CA SER A 114 -1.03 -27.15 6.22
C SER A 114 -0.55 -28.18 5.19
N THR A 115 0.63 -27.97 4.61
CA THR A 115 1.25 -28.91 3.67
C THR A 115 1.72 -30.18 4.38
N LEU A 116 2.37 -30.07 5.55
CA LEU A 116 2.79 -31.22 6.35
C LEU A 116 1.61 -32.04 6.86
N VAL A 117 0.55 -31.38 7.34
CA VAL A 117 -0.71 -32.03 7.73
C VAL A 117 -1.38 -32.67 6.52
N GLY A 118 -1.38 -32.01 5.36
CA GLY A 118 -1.89 -32.56 4.11
C GLY A 118 -1.08 -33.77 3.62
N ILE A 119 0.24 -33.79 3.83
CA ILE A 119 1.09 -34.95 3.52
C ILE A 119 0.82 -36.08 4.52
N LEU A 120 0.77 -35.80 5.82
CA LEU A 120 0.59 -36.82 6.88
C LEU A 120 -0.82 -37.42 6.90
N LEU A 121 -1.86 -36.61 6.71
CA LEU A 121 -3.26 -37.03 6.78
C LEU A 121 -3.89 -37.28 5.41
N GLY A 122 -3.27 -36.79 4.33
CA GLY A 122 -3.78 -36.95 2.97
C GLY A 122 -3.44 -38.30 2.33
N PRO A 123 -3.94 -38.55 1.11
CA PRO A 123 -3.80 -39.83 0.41
C PRO A 123 -2.34 -40.28 0.25
N LEU A 124 -1.42 -39.33 0.04
CA LEU A 124 0.02 -39.58 -0.13
C LEU A 124 0.71 -40.10 1.15
N GLY A 125 0.33 -39.61 2.33
CA GLY A 125 0.84 -40.09 3.62
C GLY A 125 0.39 -41.51 3.94
N ARG A 126 -0.85 -41.85 3.56
CA ARG A 126 -1.36 -43.22 3.69
C ARG A 126 -0.62 -44.20 2.78
N PHE A 127 -0.20 -43.78 1.59
CA PHE A 127 0.59 -44.60 0.66
C PHE A 127 2.03 -44.81 1.15
N THR A 128 2.71 -43.75 1.58
CA THR A 128 4.09 -43.84 2.11
C THR A 128 4.17 -44.57 3.45
N GLY A 129 3.21 -44.34 4.35
CA GLY A 129 3.10 -45.08 5.61
C GLY A 129 2.91 -46.59 5.42
N ARG A 130 2.10 -47.00 4.43
CA ARG A 130 1.92 -48.43 4.09
C ARG A 130 3.20 -49.06 3.53
N GLN A 131 3.95 -48.37 2.69
CA GLN A 131 5.24 -48.87 2.17
C GLN A 131 6.30 -48.99 3.27
N ALA A 132 6.41 -47.98 4.14
CA ALA A 132 7.37 -48.02 5.26
C ALA A 132 7.05 -49.16 6.24
N MET A 133 5.77 -49.38 6.54
CA MET A 133 5.35 -50.47 7.42
C MET A 133 5.54 -51.86 6.78
N GLY A 134 5.39 -51.96 5.46
CA GLY A 134 5.73 -53.17 4.70
C GLY A 134 7.23 -53.49 4.71
N GLY A 135 8.08 -52.46 4.58
CA GLY A 135 9.54 -52.60 4.67
C GLY A 135 10.01 -53.02 6.06
N LEU A 136 9.48 -52.39 7.10
CA LEU A 136 9.78 -52.73 8.51
C LEU A 136 9.36 -54.16 8.87
N ARG A 137 8.19 -54.58 8.37
CA ARG A 137 7.69 -55.95 8.62
C ARG A 137 8.60 -57.00 7.99
N ASN A 138 9.11 -56.76 6.77
CA ASN A 138 10.05 -57.67 6.09
C ASN A 138 11.42 -57.79 6.79
N ILE A 139 11.87 -56.74 7.50
CA ILE A 139 13.11 -56.78 8.27
C ILE A 139 12.94 -57.60 9.55
N PHE A 140 11.76 -57.52 10.20
CA PHE A 140 11.48 -58.25 11.44
C PHE A 140 11.02 -59.71 11.23
N THR A 141 10.49 -60.08 10.06
CA THR A 141 10.09 -61.48 9.76
C THR A 141 11.18 -62.31 9.07
N ARG A 142 12.37 -61.75 8.79
CA ARG A 142 13.55 -62.53 8.41
C ARG A 142 14.29 -63.02 9.66
N LYS A 143 13.74 -64.07 10.28
CA LYS A 143 14.49 -65.02 11.11
C LYS A 143 14.04 -66.41 10.74
#